data_AF-A0A6N9PBS4-F1
#
_entry.id   AF-A0A6N9PBS4-F1
#
_cell.length_a   1.000
_cell.length_b   1.000
_cell.length_c   1.000
_cell.angle_alpha   90.00
_cell.angle_beta   90.00
_cell.angle_gamma   90.00
#
_symmetry.space_group_name_H-M   'P 1'
#
loop_
_entity.id
_entity.type
_entity.pdbx_description
1 polymer ?
#
loop_
_entity_poly.entity_id
_entity_poly.type
_entity_poly.pdbx_seq_one_letter_code
_entity_poly.pdbx_strand_id
1 'polypeptide(L)'
;GFSSYKCLKGCTLSAKTYSSEDDDLQWVHIAISNLKAFLIGTYHGRVENLQPYLDEFCFRYNRRQFPYQLFSRLAAAVSISCTLLS
;
A
#
# COMPACT_ATOMS: atom_id res chain seq x y z
N GLY A 1 13.41 -16.11 3.82
CA GLY A 1 11.99 -16.05 3.41
C GLY A 1 11.04 -15.69 4.54
N PHE A 2 10.95 -16.50 5.61
CA PHE A 2 9.81 -16.44 6.54
C PHE A 2 10.12 -15.99 7.98
N SER A 3 11.38 -15.63 8.29
CA SER A 3 11.75 -15.29 9.67
C SER A 3 11.13 -13.98 10.16
N SER A 4 10.91 -13.02 9.26
CA SER A 4 10.43 -11.68 9.59
C SER A 4 8.98 -11.63 10.05
N TYR A 5 8.17 -12.64 9.71
CA TYR A 5 6.73 -12.66 10.00
C TYR A 5 6.38 -13.47 11.26
N LYS A 6 7.37 -14.11 11.92
CA LYS A 6 7.15 -14.90 13.14
C LYS A 6 6.74 -14.06 14.35
N CYS A 7 7.00 -12.75 14.33
CA CYS A 7 6.72 -11.84 15.44
C CYS A 7 5.31 -11.22 15.40
N LEU A 8 4.49 -11.53 14.40
CA LEU A 8 3.11 -11.06 14.32
C LEU A 8 2.22 -11.88 15.26
N LYS A 9 1.76 -11.25 16.35
CA LYS A 9 0.79 -11.85 17.28
C LYS A 9 -0.64 -11.64 16.76
N GLY A 10 -1.47 -12.68 16.81
CA GLY A 10 -2.90 -12.60 16.50
C GLY A 10 -3.30 -12.97 15.07
N CYS A 11 -2.37 -13.44 14.23
CA CYS A 11 -2.67 -13.87 12.86
C CYS A 11 -2.22 -15.31 12.62
N THR A 12 -3.10 -16.18 12.10
CA THR A 12 -2.72 -17.53 11.64
C THR A 12 -2.12 -17.44 10.24
N LEU A 13 -0.81 -17.67 10.13
CA LEU A 13 -0.08 -17.53 8.87
C LEU A 13 -0.14 -18.87 8.10
N SER A 14 -1.03 -18.98 7.12
CA SER A 14 -1.09 -20.13 6.21
C SER A 14 -0.14 -19.89 5.04
N ALA A 15 1.04 -20.49 5.08
CA ALA A 15 1.99 -20.39 3.99
C ALA A 15 1.52 -21.28 2.82
N LYS A 16 1.05 -20.65 1.74
CA LYS A 16 0.77 -21.32 0.47
C LYS A 16 2.01 -21.20 -0.41
N THR A 17 2.41 -22.30 -1.06
CA THR A 17 3.41 -22.24 -2.13
C THR A 17 2.82 -21.44 -3.29
N TYR A 18 3.53 -20.42 -3.76
CA TYR A 18 3.07 -19.62 -4.90
C TYR A 18 2.83 -20.54 -6.12
N SER A 19 1.60 -20.53 -6.63
CA SER A 19 1.25 -21.10 -7.93
C SER A 19 1.03 -19.95 -8.89
N SER A 20 1.64 -19.98 -10.07
CA SER A 20 1.39 -18.98 -11.12
C SER A 20 -0.04 -19.01 -11.68
N GLU A 21 -0.80 -20.05 -11.34
CA GLU A 21 -2.20 -20.23 -11.73
C GLU A 21 -3.16 -19.50 -10.79
N ASP A 22 -2.72 -19.23 -9.57
CA ASP A 22 -3.44 -18.43 -8.60
C ASP A 22 -2.93 -16.99 -8.71
N ASP A 23 -3.65 -16.12 -9.41
CA ASP A 23 -3.34 -14.68 -9.60
C ASP A 23 -3.29 -13.85 -8.28
N ASP A 24 -3.17 -14.52 -7.12
CA ASP A 24 -3.19 -14.00 -5.76
C ASP A 24 -2.23 -12.80 -5.56
N LEU A 25 -1.11 -12.76 -6.28
CA LEU A 25 -0.08 -11.71 -6.16
C LEU A 25 0.02 -10.76 -7.35
N GLN A 26 -0.78 -10.95 -8.40
CA GLN A 26 -0.66 -10.20 -9.66
C GLN A 26 -0.73 -8.68 -9.43
N TRP A 27 -1.73 -8.23 -8.68
CA TRP A 27 -1.93 -6.81 -8.35
C TRP A 27 -0.84 -6.25 -7.45
N VAL A 28 -0.29 -7.06 -6.55
CA VAL A 28 0.83 -6.65 -5.68
C VAL A 28 2.09 -6.40 -6.52
N HIS A 29 2.40 -7.29 -7.47
CA HIS A 29 3.52 -7.10 -8.38
C HIS A 29 3.36 -5.87 -9.27
N ILE A 30 2.15 -5.60 -9.76
CA ILE A 30 1.83 -4.39 -10.53
C ILE A 30 2.02 -3.14 -9.65
N ALA A 31 1.52 -3.15 -8.42
CA ALA A 31 1.67 -2.03 -7.50
C ALA A 31 3.14 -1.73 -7.18
N ILE A 32 3.95 -2.76 -6.88
CA ILE A 32 5.38 -2.63 -6.61
C ILE A 32 6.13 -2.10 -7.85
N SER A 33 5.82 -2.61 -9.04
CA SER A 33 6.44 -2.16 -10.29
C SER A 33 6.15 -0.68 -10.57
N ASN A 34 4.91 -0.25 -10.34
CA ASN A 34 4.50 1.15 -10.47
C ASN A 34 5.17 2.06 -9.43
N LEU A 35 5.29 1.60 -8.18
CA LEU A 35 6.01 2.32 -7.14
C LEU A 35 7.47 2.53 -7.53
N LYS A 36 8.15 1.49 -8.02
CA LYS A 36 9.54 1.59 -8.48
C LYS A 36 9.69 2.61 -9.62
N ALA A 37 8.80 2.55 -10.62
CA ALA A 37 8.80 3.52 -11.71
C ALA A 37 8.54 4.96 -11.21
N PHE A 38 7.63 5.13 -10.25
CA PHE A 38 7.32 6.43 -9.64
C PHE A 38 8.52 7.02 -8.89
N LEU A 39 9.20 6.21 -8.06
CA LEU A 39 10.37 6.66 -7.29
C LEU A 39 11.54 7.01 -8.21
N ILE A 40 11.80 6.20 -9.23
CA ILE A 40 12.88 6.46 -10.19
C ILE A 40 12.55 7.70 -11.04
N GLY A 41 11.32 7.82 -11.55
CA GLY A 41 10.93 8.91 -12.45
C GLY A 41 10.76 10.26 -11.75
N THR A 42 10.17 10.28 -10.55
CA THR A 42 9.86 11.53 -9.84
C THR A 42 11.02 11.98 -8.96
N TYR A 43 11.64 11.04 -8.25
CA TYR A 43 12.64 11.32 -7.22
C TYR A 43 14.06 10.95 -7.64
N HIS A 44 14.25 10.42 -8.85
CA HIS A 44 15.58 10.04 -9.38
C HIS A 44 16.36 9.10 -8.44
N GLY A 45 15.64 8.30 -7.64
CA GLY A 45 16.24 7.40 -6.66
C GLY A 45 16.77 8.06 -5.38
N ARG A 46 16.54 9.35 -5.16
CA ARG A 46 16.86 10.03 -3.89
C ARG A 46 15.72 9.87 -2.90
N VAL A 47 15.87 8.90 -2.01
CA VAL A 47 14.89 8.57 -0.96
C VAL A 47 15.62 8.50 0.37
N GLU A 48 15.43 9.51 1.21
CA GLU A 48 16.01 9.52 2.57
C GLU A 48 15.06 8.88 3.58
N ASN A 49 13.76 9.26 3.53
CA ASN A 49 12.70 8.70 4.35
C ASN A 49 11.63 8.06 3.46
N LEU A 50 11.47 6.74 3.51
CA LEU A 50 10.58 6.02 2.59
C LEU A 50 9.08 6.33 2.80
N GLN A 51 8.68 6.62 4.05
CA GLN A 51 7.27 6.81 4.42
C GLN A 51 6.52 7.88 3.61
N PRO A 52 6.98 9.15 3.51
CA PRO A 52 6.27 10.18 2.76
C PRO A 52 6.07 9.82 1.28
N TYR A 53 7.03 9.11 0.66
CA TYR A 53 6.90 8.69 -0.73
C TYR A 53 5.86 7.58 -0.91
N LEU A 54 5.75 6.67 0.06
CA LEU A 54 4.70 5.64 0.07
C LEU A 54 3.32 6.26 0.26
N ASP A 55 3.20 7.23 1.17
CA ASP A 55 1.92 7.92 1.42
C ASP A 55 1.45 8.66 0.17
N GLU A 56 2.37 9.37 -0.51
CA GLU A 56 2.07 10.04 -1.77
C GLU A 56 1.72 9.07 -2.89
N PHE A 57 2.48 7.98 -3.03
CA PHE A 57 2.19 6.95 -4.01
C PHE A 57 0.80 6.35 -3.79
N CYS A 58 0.47 6.00 -2.54
CA CYS A 58 -0.84 5.49 -2.16
C CYS A 58 -1.96 6.48 -2.49
N PHE A 59 -1.77 7.77 -2.20
CA PHE A 59 -2.72 8.81 -2.57
C PHE A 59 -2.97 8.86 -4.09
N ARG A 60 -1.89 8.93 -4.89
CA ARG A 60 -1.97 8.98 -6.36
C ARG A 60 -2.57 7.71 -6.96
N TYR A 61 -2.18 6.54 -6.45
CA TYR A 61 -2.62 5.23 -6.92
C TYR A 61 -4.11 5.00 -6.62
N ASN A 62 -4.54 5.29 -5.38
CA ASN A 62 -5.96 5.18 -4.98
C ASN A 62 -6.85 6.16 -5.77
N ARG A 63 -6.37 7.38 -6.05
CA ARG A 63 -7.13 8.37 -6.84
C ARG A 63 -7.43 7.90 -8.26
N ARG A 64 -6.53 7.15 -8.89
CA ARG A 64 -6.74 6.63 -10.26
C ARG A 64 -7.83 5.57 -10.33
N GLN A 65 -7.96 4.75 -9.30
CA GLN A 65 -8.93 3.65 -9.25
C GLN A 65 -10.31 4.10 -8.74
N PHE A 66 -10.36 5.13 -7.89
CA PHE A 66 -11.61 5.59 -7.25
C PHE A 66 -11.85 7.10 -7.35
N PRO A 67 -11.90 7.67 -8.57
CA PRO A 67 -12.02 9.13 -8.73
C PRO A 67 -13.32 9.70 -8.12
N TYR A 68 -14.41 8.94 -8.14
CA TYR A 68 -15.72 9.35 -7.63
C TYR A 68 -15.90 9.16 -6.11
N GLN A 69 -15.00 8.43 -5.43
CA GLN A 69 -15.11 8.15 -4.00
C GLN A 69 -14.16 9.02 -3.16
N LEU A 70 -13.44 9.96 -3.79
CA LEU A 70 -12.42 10.75 -3.11
C LEU A 70 -12.99 11.55 -1.93
N PHE A 71 -14.15 12.19 -2.14
CA PHE A 71 -14.84 12.94 -1.10
C PHE A 71 -15.27 12.03 0.06
N SER A 72 -15.93 10.91 -0.24
CA SER A 72 -16.43 9.96 0.75
C SER A 72 -15.31 9.38 1.62
N ARG A 73 -14.16 9.06 1.00
CA ARG A 73 -12.98 8.53 1.70
C ARG A 73 -12.30 9.58 2.57
N LEU A 74 -12.24 10.83 2.11
CA LEU A 74 -11.69 11.93 2.89
C LEU A 74 -12.58 12.27 4.09
N ALA A 75 -13.91 12.34 3.88
CA ALA A 75 -14.87 12.54 4.95
C ALA A 75 -14.80 11.43 6.02
N ALA A 76 -14.68 10.17 5.59
CA ALA A 76 -14.49 9.05 6.50
C ALA A 76 -13.17 9.16 7.29
N ALA A 77 -12.05 9.48 6.64
CA ALA A 77 -10.76 9.64 7.29
C ALA A 77 -10.78 10.76 8.36
N VAL A 78 -11.40 11.90 8.03
CA VAL A 78 -11.55 13.02 8.98
C VAL A 78 -12.44 12.62 10.15
N SER A 79 -13.59 11.98 9.89
CA SER A 79 -14.47 11.47 10.94
C SER A 79 -13.72 10.52 11.89
N ILE A 80 -12.94 9.59 11.35
CA ILE A 80 -12.16 8.63 12.15
C ILE A 80 -11.09 9.37 12.98
N SER A 81 -10.37 10.33 12.39
CA SER A 81 -9.37 11.10 13.13
C SER A 81 -9.98 11.92 14.27
N CYS A 82 -11.18 12.46 14.06
CA CYS A 82 -11.90 13.23 15.09
C CYS A 82 -12.33 12.31 16.24
N THR A 83 -12.80 11.09 15.95
CA THR A 83 -13.14 10.10 16.97
C THR A 83 -11.94 9.53 17.73
N LEU A 84 -10.74 9.52 17.13
CA LEU A 84 -9.52 9.07 17.80
C LEU A 84 -8.88 10.16 18.69
N LEU A 85 -9.25 11.41 18.47
CA LEU A 85 -8.79 12.58 19.23
C LEU A 85 -9.79 13.00 20.32
N SER A 86 -10.97 12.38 20.38
CA SER A 86 -12.01 12.59 21.40
C SER A 86 -11.89 11.54 22.50
#